data_AF-U6SR01-F1
#
_entry.id   AF-U6SR01-F1
#
_cell.length_a   1.000
_cell.length_b   1.000
_cell.length_c   1.000
_cell.angle_alpha   90.00
_cell.angle_beta   90.00
_cell.angle_gamma   90.00
#
_symmetry.space_group_name_H-M   'P 1'
#
loop_
_entity.id
_entity.type
_entity.pdbx_description
1 polymer ?
#
loop_
_entity_poly.entity_id
_entity_poly.type
_entity_poly.pdbx_seq_one_letter_code
_entity_poly.pdbx_strand_id
1 'polypeptide(L)'
;MALYPYGIEPYFWEIFFIFILLTALVLFLFNEGMRRLLKLEKRGFFNKAVYVNKRHKVIDRTIRAIFLVFMIIALIVNVTSDSIEMIRIFDPAILLFFMLFLTESTRAVMEYKYSEERNRYLLTASFVLFTSILVISMLMTDFYGVF
;
A
#
# COMPACT_ATOMS: atom_id res chain seq x y z
N MET A 1 4.95 19.67 -33.46
CA MET A 1 5.23 20.24 -32.13
C MET A 1 3.98 21.01 -31.72
N ALA A 2 3.03 20.35 -31.06
CA ALA A 2 1.78 20.97 -30.63
C ALA A 2 1.96 21.44 -29.18
N LEU A 3 1.87 22.76 -29.00
CA LEU A 3 1.80 23.41 -27.70
C LEU A 3 0.40 23.15 -27.12
N TYR A 4 0.29 22.26 -26.15
CA TYR A 4 -0.91 22.13 -25.33
C TYR A 4 -0.87 23.22 -24.25
N PRO A 5 -1.79 24.20 -24.27
CA PRO A 5 -1.85 25.23 -23.23
C PRO A 5 -2.66 24.65 -22.06
N TYR A 6 -1.99 24.41 -20.94
CA TYR A 6 -2.53 23.94 -19.66
C TYR A 6 -2.98 22.48 -19.55
N GLY A 7 -2.16 21.73 -18.81
CA GLY A 7 -2.61 20.81 -17.76
C GLY A 7 -3.10 19.44 -18.23
N ILE A 8 -2.23 18.44 -18.03
CA ILE A 8 -2.50 16.99 -18.21
C ILE A 8 -2.49 16.55 -19.68
N GLU A 9 -1.68 15.54 -20.00
CA GLU A 9 -1.62 14.96 -21.34
C GLU A 9 -2.99 14.42 -21.77
N PRO A 10 -3.36 14.52 -23.07
CA PRO A 10 -4.70 14.12 -23.54
C PRO A 10 -5.12 12.69 -23.20
N TYR A 11 -4.13 11.80 -22.99
CA TYR A 11 -4.34 10.37 -22.70
C TYR A 11 -3.98 9.98 -21.26
N PHE A 12 -3.72 10.96 -20.39
CA PHE A 12 -3.25 10.71 -19.03
C PHE A 12 -4.20 9.82 -18.25
N TRP A 13 -5.51 10.08 -18.31
CA TRP A 13 -6.50 9.33 -17.54
C TRP A 13 -6.59 7.88 -18.00
N GLU A 14 -6.54 7.63 -19.30
CA GLU A 14 -6.54 6.31 -19.91
C GLU A 14 -5.29 5.53 -19.47
N ILE A 15 -4.12 6.15 -19.59
CA ILE A 15 -2.85 5.58 -19.15
C ILE A 15 -2.89 5.29 -17.64
N PHE A 16 -3.43 6.22 -16.84
CA PHE A 16 -3.57 6.09 -15.40
C PHE A 16 -4.45 4.91 -15.00
N PHE A 17 -5.65 4.79 -15.58
CA PHE A 17 -6.54 3.67 -15.29
C PHE A 17 -5.98 2.33 -15.78
N ILE A 18 -5.32 2.30 -16.94
CA ILE A 18 -4.65 1.08 -17.43
C ILE A 18 -3.53 0.68 -16.48
N PHE A 19 -2.70 1.63 -16.03
CA PHE A 19 -1.62 1.38 -15.08
C PHE A 19 -2.14 0.81 -13.75
N ILE A 20 -3.21 1.40 -13.20
CA ILE A 20 -3.86 0.89 -11.98
C ILE A 20 -4.41 -0.52 -12.22
N LEU A 21 -5.09 -0.75 -13.35
CA LEU A 21 -5.69 -2.04 -13.68
C LEU A 21 -4.62 -3.13 -13.79
N LEU A 22 -3.51 -2.86 -14.47
CA LEU A 22 -2.40 -3.80 -14.62
C LEU A 22 -1.73 -4.07 -13.27
N THR A 23 -1.51 -3.04 -12.47
CA THR A 23 -0.95 -3.19 -11.12
C THR A 23 -1.86 -4.05 -10.24
N ALA A 24 -3.16 -3.76 -10.23
CA ALA A 24 -4.15 -4.53 -9.49
C ALA A 24 -4.21 -5.99 -9.97
N LEU A 25 -4.11 -6.22 -11.27
CA LEU A 25 -4.08 -7.56 -11.86
C LEU A 25 -2.85 -8.34 -11.41
N VAL A 26 -1.66 -7.74 -11.45
CA VAL A 26 -0.41 -8.37 -10.99
C VAL A 26 -0.51 -8.74 -9.51
N LEU A 27 -1.00 -7.83 -8.66
CA LEU A 27 -1.20 -8.09 -7.23
C LEU A 27 -2.22 -9.22 -6.99
N PHE A 28 -3.32 -9.22 -7.74
CA PHE A 28 -4.35 -10.25 -7.64
C PHE A 28 -3.80 -11.63 -8.04
N LEU A 29 -3.08 -11.71 -9.17
CA LEU A 29 -2.48 -12.94 -9.68
C LEU A 29 -1.44 -13.48 -8.70
N PHE A 30 -0.58 -12.62 -8.15
CA PHE A 30 0.39 -13.02 -7.14
C PHE A 30 -0.29 -13.59 -5.90
N ASN A 31 -1.28 -12.87 -5.34
CA ASN A 31 -2.00 -13.31 -4.14
C ASN A 31 -2.75 -14.63 -4.37
N GLU A 32 -3.47 -14.77 -5.49
CA GLU A 32 -4.20 -15.98 -5.82
C GLU A 32 -3.24 -17.16 -6.12
N GLY A 33 -2.12 -16.90 -6.79
CA GLY A 33 -1.06 -17.87 -7.04
C GLY A 33 -0.46 -18.39 -5.73
N MET A 34 0.01 -17.49 -4.85
CA MET A 34 0.56 -17.84 -3.55
C MET A 34 -0.46 -18.56 -2.66
N ARG A 35 -1.73 -18.14 -2.69
CA ARG A 35 -2.80 -18.83 -1.95
C ARG A 35 -2.94 -20.29 -2.39
N ARG A 36 -2.90 -20.56 -3.70
CA ARG A 36 -2.96 -21.92 -4.25
C ARG A 36 -1.69 -22.71 -3.91
N LEU A 37 -0.51 -22.11 -4.04
CA LEU A 37 0.76 -22.74 -3.69
C LEU A 37 0.81 -23.18 -2.23
N LEU A 38 0.28 -22.35 -1.32
CA LEU A 38 0.21 -22.64 0.11
C LEU A 38 -0.99 -23.50 0.53
N LYS A 39 -1.82 -23.94 -0.44
CA LYS A 39 -3.04 -24.74 -0.22
C LYS A 39 -4.00 -24.11 0.81
N LEU A 40 -4.11 -22.78 0.79
CA LEU A 40 -4.93 -22.04 1.75
C LEU A 40 -6.39 -21.94 1.31
N GLU A 41 -7.30 -22.10 2.27
CA GLU A 41 -8.73 -21.93 2.02
C GLU A 41 -9.06 -20.47 1.66
N LYS A 42 -9.99 -20.34 0.71
CA LYS A 42 -10.50 -19.05 0.27
C LYS A 42 -11.38 -18.51 1.41
N ARG A 43 -10.93 -17.47 2.11
CA ARG A 43 -11.81 -16.79 3.08
C ARG A 43 -12.91 -16.07 2.30
N GLY A 44 -14.17 -16.40 2.59
CA GLY A 44 -15.32 -15.67 2.08
C GLY A 44 -15.23 -14.18 2.41
N PHE A 45 -15.73 -13.32 1.52
CA PHE A 45 -15.66 -11.86 1.65
C PHE A 45 -16.28 -11.32 2.95
N PHE A 46 -17.23 -12.05 3.55
CA PHE A 46 -18.03 -11.59 4.71
C PHE A 46 -17.60 -12.17 6.07
N ASN A 47 -16.78 -13.22 6.14
CA ASN A 47 -16.42 -13.90 7.40
C ASN A 47 -15.02 -13.53 7.93
N LYS A 48 -14.42 -12.43 7.47
CA LYS A 48 -13.12 -12.01 7.98
C LYS A 48 -13.29 -11.25 9.29
N ALA A 49 -12.83 -11.85 10.39
CA ALA A 49 -12.34 -11.04 11.49
C ALA A 49 -11.25 -10.11 10.91
N VAL A 50 -11.57 -8.82 10.78
CA VAL A 50 -10.65 -7.77 10.29
C VAL A 50 -9.32 -7.82 11.05
N TYR A 51 -9.37 -8.30 12.29
CA TYR A 51 -8.25 -8.46 13.19
C TYR A 51 -8.15 -9.91 13.63
N VAL A 52 -6.93 -10.46 13.60
CA VAL A 52 -6.60 -11.81 14.09
C VAL A 52 -6.96 -11.98 15.58
N ASN A 53 -6.81 -10.93 16.39
CA ASN A 53 -7.23 -10.92 17.79
C ASN A 53 -7.53 -9.49 18.29
N LYS A 54 -7.96 -9.35 19.55
CA LYS A 54 -8.24 -8.04 20.17
C LYS A 54 -7.00 -7.12 20.22
N ARG A 55 -5.79 -7.68 20.41
CA ARG A 55 -4.55 -6.89 20.44
C ARG A 55 -4.23 -6.28 19.07
N HIS A 56 -4.42 -7.04 17.99
CA HIS A 56 -4.24 -6.56 16.62
C HIS A 56 -5.16 -5.37 16.34
N LYS A 57 -6.42 -5.42 16.78
CA LYS A 57 -7.36 -4.29 16.66
C LYS A 57 -6.85 -3.00 17.31
N VAL A 58 -6.24 -3.12 18.50
CA VAL A 58 -5.69 -1.95 19.21
C VAL A 58 -4.48 -1.42 18.47
N ILE A 59 -3.55 -2.28 18.04
CA ILE A 59 -2.35 -1.87 17.30
C ILE A 59 -2.72 -1.16 16.00
N ASP A 60 -3.61 -1.73 15.19
CA ASP A 60 -4.05 -1.12 13.93
C ASP A 60 -4.71 0.24 14.15
N ARG A 61 -5.51 0.38 15.22
CA ARG A 61 -6.11 1.66 15.59
C ARG A 61 -5.06 2.68 16.00
N THR A 62 -4.03 2.26 16.74
CA THR A 62 -2.90 3.12 17.13
C THR A 62 -2.10 3.55 15.91
N ILE A 63 -1.78 2.63 14.98
CA ILE A 63 -1.11 2.96 13.70
C ILE A 63 -1.91 4.02 12.94
N ARG A 64 -3.23 3.85 12.84
CA ARG A 64 -4.13 4.81 12.17
C ARG A 64 -4.13 6.18 12.86
N ALA A 65 -4.17 6.22 14.20
CA ALA A 65 -4.15 7.47 14.94
C ALA A 65 -2.81 8.21 14.75
N ILE A 66 -1.69 7.48 14.84
CA ILE A 66 -0.35 8.02 14.60
C ILE A 66 -0.25 8.56 13.16
N PHE A 67 -0.70 7.80 12.17
CA PHE A 67 -0.72 8.23 10.77
C PHE A 67 -1.50 9.55 10.58
N LEU A 68 -2.69 9.69 11.18
CA LEU A 68 -3.45 10.93 11.11
C LEU A 68 -2.69 12.12 11.71
N VAL A 69 -2.00 11.93 12.83
CA VAL A 69 -1.16 12.97 13.42
C VAL A 69 -0.02 13.36 12.47
N PHE A 70 0.67 12.39 11.86
CA PHE A 70 1.72 12.66 10.88
C PHE A 70 1.19 13.37 9.63
N MET A 71 -0.01 13.03 9.15
CA MET A 71 -0.65 13.73 8.03
C MET A 71 -0.95 15.19 8.35
N ILE A 72 -1.41 15.48 9.58
CA ILE A 72 -1.65 16.86 10.03
C ILE A 72 -0.32 17.63 10.11
N ILE A 73 0.73 17.02 10.68
CA ILE A 73 2.06 17.63 10.75
C ILE A 73 2.60 17.89 9.34
N ALA A 74 2.50 16.91 8.45
CA ALA A 74 2.91 17.04 7.05
C ALA A 74 2.19 18.22 6.37
N LEU A 75 0.87 18.34 6.57
CA LEU A 75 0.09 19.45 6.02
C LEU A 75 0.60 20.80 6.56
N ILE A 76 0.77 20.93 7.88
CA ILE A 76 1.24 22.18 8.49
C ILE A 76 2.61 22.56 7.94
N VAL A 77 3.56 21.62 7.96
CA VAL A 77 4.92 21.84 7.46
C VAL A 77 4.90 22.31 6.01
N ASN A 78 4.21 21.58 5.13
CA ASN A 78 4.14 21.93 3.70
C ASN A 78 3.50 23.30 3.43
N VAL A 79 2.54 23.74 4.25
CA VAL A 79 1.91 25.07 4.09
C VAL A 79 2.79 26.19 4.63
N THR A 80 3.57 25.94 5.69
CA THR A 80 4.41 26.95 6.36
C THR A 80 5.82 27.09 5.78
N SER A 81 6.27 26.11 5.00
CA SER A 81 7.58 26.15 4.36
C SER A 81 7.53 27.04 3.11
N ASP A 82 8.18 28.21 3.17
CA ASP A 82 8.38 29.12 2.01
C ASP A 82 9.24 28.48 0.90
N SER A 83 9.97 27.41 1.21
CA SER A 83 10.82 26.69 0.27
C SER A 83 10.03 25.68 -0.56
N ILE A 84 10.18 25.74 -1.88
CA ILE A 84 9.71 24.76 -2.89
C ILE A 84 10.24 23.33 -2.62
N GLU A 85 11.22 23.18 -1.73
CA GLU A 85 11.69 21.88 -1.25
C GLU A 85 10.68 21.26 -0.28
N MET A 86 9.62 20.68 -0.86
CA MET A 86 8.76 19.72 -0.19
C MET A 86 9.65 18.66 0.48
N ILE A 87 9.67 18.61 1.81
CA ILE A 87 10.45 17.58 2.51
C ILE A 87 9.87 16.24 2.09
N ARG A 88 10.60 15.50 1.24
CA ARG A 88 10.11 14.31 0.53
C ARG A 88 9.48 13.27 1.47
N ILE A 89 9.89 13.20 2.74
CA ILE A 89 9.32 12.28 3.75
C ILE A 89 7.87 12.63 4.17
N PHE A 90 7.45 13.88 4.01
CA PHE A 90 6.09 14.36 4.26
C PHE A 90 5.21 14.30 3.01
N ASP A 91 5.68 13.67 1.93
CA ASP A 91 4.83 13.32 0.81
C ASP A 91 3.71 12.37 1.28
N PRO A 92 2.42 12.72 1.07
CA PRO A 92 1.29 11.87 1.42
C PRO A 92 1.40 10.44 0.87
N ALA A 93 1.95 10.25 -0.33
CA ALA A 93 2.11 8.94 -0.94
C ALA A 93 3.12 8.07 -0.16
N ILE A 94 4.23 8.67 0.29
CA ILE A 94 5.23 7.98 1.11
C ILE A 94 4.66 7.62 2.48
N LEU A 95 3.96 8.56 3.13
CA LEU A 95 3.31 8.31 4.42
C LEU A 95 2.26 7.20 4.31
N LEU A 96 1.45 7.20 3.25
CA LEU A 96 0.46 6.15 2.98
C LEU A 96 1.12 4.78 2.78
N PHE A 97 2.22 4.71 2.03
CA PHE A 97 2.97 3.47 1.84
C PHE A 97 3.48 2.93 3.17
N PHE A 98 4.11 3.77 4.02
CA PHE A 98 4.57 3.34 5.35
C PHE A 98 3.42 2.84 6.23
N MET A 99 2.27 3.53 6.22
CA MET A 99 1.08 3.12 6.97
C MET A 99 0.56 1.74 6.53
N LEU A 100 0.45 1.52 5.22
CA LEU A 100 0.01 0.24 4.65
C LEU A 100 1.01 -0.87 4.98
N PHE A 101 2.31 -0.60 4.81
CA PHE A 101 3.38 -1.53 5.13
C PHE A 101 3.35 -1.96 6.60
N LEU A 102 3.23 -1.00 7.54
CA LEU A 102 3.15 -1.30 8.97
C LEU A 102 1.90 -2.09 9.35
N THR A 103 0.76 -1.77 8.74
CA THR A 103 -0.51 -2.45 9.01
C THR A 103 -0.46 -3.91 8.54
N GLU A 104 -0.04 -4.16 7.31
CA GLU A 104 0.02 -5.51 6.76
C GLU A 104 1.17 -6.35 7.36
N SER A 105 2.30 -5.71 7.73
CA SER A 105 3.36 -6.36 8.50
C SER A 105 2.87 -6.78 9.89
N THR A 106 2.14 -5.90 10.58
CA THR A 106 1.51 -6.23 11.87
C THR A 106 0.57 -7.41 11.72
N ARG A 107 -0.26 -7.43 10.66
CA ARG A 107 -1.11 -8.59 10.36
C ARG A 107 -0.30 -9.86 10.19
N ALA A 108 0.77 -9.84 9.38
CA ALA A 108 1.62 -11.01 9.16
C ALA A 108 2.19 -11.56 10.49
N VAL A 109 2.70 -10.68 11.37
CA VAL A 109 3.22 -11.07 12.69
C VAL A 109 2.11 -11.65 13.58
N MET A 110 0.92 -11.07 13.55
CA MET A 110 -0.21 -11.54 14.35
C MET A 110 -0.76 -12.86 13.82
N GLU A 111 -0.78 -13.06 12.50
CA GLU A 111 -1.12 -14.35 11.89
C GLU A 111 -0.09 -15.41 12.24
N TYR A 112 1.20 -15.10 12.21
CA TYR A 112 2.26 -16.02 12.60
C TYR A 112 2.10 -16.51 14.03
N LYS A 113 1.73 -15.60 14.95
CA LYS A 113 1.65 -15.90 16.38
C LYS A 113 0.30 -16.46 16.84
N TYR A 114 -0.80 -16.10 16.17
CA TYR A 114 -2.16 -16.34 16.69
C TYR A 114 -3.14 -16.93 15.67
N SER A 115 -2.78 -17.13 14.39
CA SER A 115 -3.72 -17.74 13.44
C SER A 115 -3.78 -19.27 13.58
N GLU A 116 -4.98 -19.81 13.40
CA GLU A 116 -5.23 -21.26 13.37
C GLU A 116 -4.59 -21.91 12.13
N GLU A 117 -4.65 -21.24 10.98
CA GLU A 117 -3.98 -21.68 9.74
C GLU A 117 -2.52 -21.22 9.71
N ARG A 118 -1.62 -22.09 10.18
CA ARG A 118 -0.19 -21.80 10.34
C ARG A 118 0.53 -21.30 9.07
N ASN A 119 0.02 -21.58 7.86
CA ASN A 119 0.64 -21.10 6.61
C ASN A 119 0.12 -19.72 6.16
N ARG A 120 -0.90 -19.17 6.82
CA ARG A 120 -1.55 -17.92 6.37
C ARG A 120 -0.62 -16.71 6.48
N TYR A 121 0.24 -16.67 7.50
CA TYR A 121 1.23 -15.61 7.63
C TYR A 121 2.21 -15.59 6.46
N LEU A 122 2.53 -16.73 5.83
CA LEU A 122 3.41 -16.81 4.66
C LEU A 122 2.78 -16.10 3.46
N LEU A 123 1.46 -16.26 3.27
CA LEU A 123 0.73 -15.54 2.23
C LEU A 123 0.81 -14.03 2.47
N THR A 124 0.50 -13.58 3.69
CA THR A 124 0.51 -12.14 4.02
C THR A 124 1.92 -11.56 3.96
N ALA A 125 2.93 -12.26 4.51
CA ALA A 125 4.31 -11.81 4.50
C ALA A 125 4.89 -11.74 3.07
N SER A 126 4.62 -12.76 2.24
CA SER A 126 5.04 -12.74 0.82
C SER A 126 4.33 -11.64 0.04
N PHE A 127 3.05 -11.39 0.32
CA PHE A 127 2.30 -10.30 -0.29
C PHE A 127 2.87 -8.93 0.10
N VAL A 128 3.14 -8.69 1.39
CA VAL A 128 3.80 -7.47 1.89
C VAL A 128 5.16 -7.26 1.24
N LEU A 129 5.97 -8.31 1.16
CA LEU A 129 7.30 -8.24 0.57
C LEU A 129 7.21 -7.92 -0.93
N PHE A 130 6.33 -8.61 -1.66
CA PHE A 130 6.13 -8.40 -3.09
C PHE A 130 5.59 -6.99 -3.40
N THR A 131 4.58 -6.52 -2.66
CA THR A 131 4.04 -5.17 -2.82
C THR A 131 5.09 -4.11 -2.50
N SER A 132 5.92 -4.33 -1.48
CA SER A 132 7.00 -3.40 -1.12
C SER A 132 8.02 -3.28 -2.26
N ILE A 133 8.48 -4.40 -2.82
CA ILE A 133 9.41 -4.41 -3.96
C ILE A 133 8.77 -3.70 -5.16
N LEU A 134 7.51 -4.01 -5.45
CA LEU A 134 6.78 -3.42 -6.58
C LEU A 134 6.65 -1.91 -6.44
N VAL A 135 6.28 -1.39 -5.26
CA VAL A 135 6.16 0.06 -5.01
C VAL A 135 7.53 0.74 -5.07
N ILE A 136 8.56 0.15 -4.44
CA ILE A 136 9.92 0.71 -4.50
C ILE A 136 10.40 0.77 -5.96
N SER A 137 10.15 -0.28 -6.75
CA SER A 137 10.49 -0.32 -8.18
C SER A 137 9.77 0.80 -8.95
N MET A 138 8.47 0.99 -8.73
CA MET A 138 7.72 2.09 -9.34
C MET A 138 8.31 3.46 -8.97
N LEU A 139 8.59 3.71 -7.69
CA LEU A 139 9.13 5.00 -7.24
C LEU A 139 10.55 5.27 -7.76
N MET A 140 11.38 4.23 -7.89
CA MET A 140 12.76 4.35 -8.39
C MET A 140 12.83 4.57 -9.90
N THR A 141 11.82 4.11 -10.63
CA THR A 141 11.75 4.18 -12.10
C THR A 141 10.79 5.25 -12.60
N ASP A 142 10.32 6.12 -11.71
CA ASP A 142 9.31 7.13 -12.01
C ASP A 142 8.08 6.52 -12.71
N PHE A 143 7.50 5.51 -12.07
CA PHE A 143 6.40 4.69 -12.58
C PHE A 143 6.71 4.06 -13.94
N TYR A 144 7.96 3.65 -14.16
CA TYR A 144 8.48 3.11 -15.42
C TYR A 144 8.43 4.12 -16.60
N GLY A 145 8.42 5.43 -16.31
CA GLY A 145 8.31 6.49 -17.31
C GLY A 145 6.94 6.58 -17.98
N VAL A 146 5.90 6.07 -17.31
CA VAL A 146 4.52 6.06 -17.81
C VAL A 146 3.79 7.39 -17.51
N PHE A 147 4.28 8.16 -16.53
CA PHE A 147 3.73 9.45 -16.12
C PHE A 147 4.81 10.54 -16.13
#